data_AF-A0A935FGX7-F1
#
_entry.id   AF-A0A935FGX7-F1
#
_cell.length_a   1.000
_cell.length_b   1.000
_cell.length_c   1.000
_cell.angle_alpha   90.00
_cell.angle_beta   90.00
_cell.angle_gamma   90.00
#
_symmetry.space_group_name_H-M   'P 1'
#
loop_
_entity.id
_entity.type
_entity.pdbx_description
1 polymer ?
#
loop_
_entity_poly.entity_id
_entity_poly.type
_entity_poly.pdbx_seq_one_letter_code
_entity_poly.pdbx_strand_id
1 'polypeptide(L)'
;MRTNAPIRFDRSRGSTNTWRALVCALPLFSACGGATLSHVVQRRMLRDVSRQGQLTVYDAENETVIALDQLDEAEDALRDTRQQLRLAGRSVDRAERRNSAPGIQLAEAWVDYLEQLRDWSEEQVELRRLGLLVARAAIELTKAQVVQREDLPGGKDFALKDFRKQHERLQLRFERETKRLKSLRERARQKELRWWELRRRVVAQTGDHNTALWVD
;
A
#
# COMPACT_ATOMS: atom_id res chain seq x y z
N MET A 1 29.83 13.15 73.01
CA MET A 1 30.78 14.10 72.38
C MET A 1 30.77 13.89 70.87
N ARG A 2 30.48 14.97 70.12
CA ARG A 2 30.73 15.21 68.67
C ARG A 2 30.00 14.32 67.65
N THR A 3 29.27 14.79 66.65
CA THR A 3 28.53 16.02 66.30
C THR A 3 27.91 15.70 64.94
N ASN A 4 26.57 15.69 64.85
CA ASN A 4 25.86 15.55 63.58
C ASN A 4 25.97 16.86 62.79
N ALA A 5 26.52 16.81 61.59
CA ALA A 5 26.48 17.92 60.64
C ALA A 5 25.25 17.79 59.74
N PRO A 6 24.43 18.84 59.56
CA PRO A 6 23.32 18.83 58.63
C PRO A 6 23.79 19.11 57.20
N ILE A 7 23.36 18.27 56.25
CA ILE A 7 23.53 18.52 54.82
C ILE A 7 22.56 19.64 54.43
N ARG A 8 23.11 20.79 54.02
CA ARG A 8 22.38 21.94 53.50
C ARG A 8 21.82 21.62 52.12
N PHE A 9 20.50 21.81 51.97
CA PHE A 9 19.87 21.98 50.67
C PHE A 9 20.23 23.36 50.13
N ASP A 10 20.98 23.40 49.03
CA ASP A 10 21.18 24.62 48.26
C ASP A 10 20.02 24.81 47.27
N ARG A 11 19.39 25.99 47.34
CA ARG A 11 18.33 26.47 46.45
C ARG A 11 18.95 27.60 45.60
N SER A 12 19.42 27.27 44.41
CA SER A 12 19.58 28.24 43.30
C SER A 12 18.51 27.88 42.25
N ARG A 13 17.37 28.57 42.16
CA ARG A 13 17.15 29.89 41.54
C ARG A 13 17.88 30.08 40.21
N GLY A 14 17.11 29.86 39.14
CA GLY A 14 17.05 30.80 38.02
C GLY A 14 17.87 30.43 36.78
N SER A 15 17.22 29.76 35.82
CA SER A 15 17.43 30.07 34.40
C SER A 15 16.21 29.63 33.61
N THR A 16 15.33 30.59 33.39
CA THR A 16 14.19 30.55 32.49
C THR A 16 14.70 30.49 31.04
N ASN A 17 15.01 29.29 30.55
CA ASN A 17 15.04 29.05 29.11
C ASN A 17 13.73 28.38 28.71
N THR A 18 12.71 29.23 28.58
CA THR A 18 11.50 28.99 27.79
C THR A 18 11.92 28.63 26.38
N TRP A 19 12.15 27.34 26.12
CA TRP A 19 12.11 26.76 24.79
C TRP A 19 10.68 26.91 24.30
N ARG A 20 10.43 28.06 23.69
CA ARG A 20 9.24 28.34 22.89
C ARG A 20 9.17 27.24 21.84
N ALA A 21 8.28 26.31 22.11
CA ALA A 21 7.46 25.56 21.18
C ALA A 21 7.38 26.24 19.81
N LEU A 22 8.37 25.98 18.94
CA LEU A 22 8.18 26.09 17.50
C LEU A 22 7.49 24.79 17.08
N VAL A 23 6.21 24.69 17.45
CA VAL A 23 5.27 23.76 16.84
C VAL A 23 5.16 24.24 15.40
N CYS A 24 6.08 23.76 14.57
CA CYS A 24 5.87 23.68 13.14
C CYS A 24 4.67 22.76 12.96
N ALA A 25 3.47 23.35 13.01
CA ALA A 25 2.30 22.82 12.38
C ALA A 25 2.60 22.76 10.88
N LEU A 26 3.38 21.74 10.48
CA LEU A 26 3.38 21.24 9.12
C LEU A 26 1.92 20.92 8.86
N PRO A 27 1.25 21.63 7.94
CA PRO A 27 -0.01 21.15 7.46
C PRO A 27 0.34 19.82 6.79
N LEU A 28 0.05 18.73 7.51
CA LEU A 28 -0.27 17.46 6.91
C LEU A 28 -1.51 17.77 6.05
N PHE A 29 -1.26 18.36 4.87
CA PHE A 29 -2.14 18.25 3.74
C PHE A 29 -2.15 16.76 3.44
N SER A 30 -2.98 16.06 4.22
CA SER A 30 -3.67 14.84 3.85
C SER A 30 -4.40 15.17 2.57
N ALA A 31 -3.66 15.20 1.47
CA ALA A 31 -4.15 15.17 0.12
C ALA A 31 -4.70 13.76 -0.12
N CYS A 32 -5.75 13.41 0.63
CA CYS A 32 -6.74 12.41 0.24
C CYS A 32 -7.68 12.98 -0.84
N GLY A 33 -7.21 13.95 -1.63
CA GLY A 33 -7.84 14.31 -2.89
C GLY A 33 -7.49 13.21 -3.86
N GLY A 34 -8.44 12.30 -4.12
CA GLY A 34 -8.29 11.23 -5.09
C GLY A 34 -7.67 11.80 -6.37
N ALA A 35 -6.53 11.26 -6.78
CA ALA A 35 -5.76 11.82 -7.89
C ALA A 35 -6.60 11.78 -9.17
N THR A 36 -7.10 12.93 -9.61
CA THR A 36 -7.80 13.07 -10.88
C THR A 36 -6.83 13.38 -12.00
N LEU A 37 -7.17 12.97 -13.23
CA LEU A 37 -6.43 13.41 -14.41
C LEU A 37 -6.63 14.91 -14.61
N SER A 38 -5.55 15.63 -14.91
CA SER A 38 -5.57 17.07 -15.19
C SER A 38 -5.96 17.37 -16.63
N HIS A 39 -5.67 16.43 -17.55
CA HIS A 39 -5.96 16.53 -18.97
C HIS A 39 -6.81 15.34 -19.41
N VAL A 40 -7.95 15.62 -20.04
CA VAL A 40 -8.94 14.64 -20.51
C VAL A 40 -9.50 15.11 -21.86
N VAL A 41 -9.62 14.19 -22.82
CA VAL A 41 -10.23 14.42 -24.13
C VAL A 41 -11.74 14.34 -23.99
N GLN A 42 -12.43 15.37 -24.46
CA GLN A 42 -13.88 15.41 -24.42
C GLN A 42 -14.48 14.42 -25.43
N ARG A 43 -15.42 13.59 -25.00
CA ARG A 43 -16.07 12.57 -25.84
C ARG A 43 -16.62 13.12 -27.16
N ARG A 44 -17.12 14.37 -27.18
CA ARG A 44 -17.64 15.01 -28.39
C ARG A 44 -16.61 15.13 -29.52
N MET A 45 -15.33 15.20 -29.19
CA MET A 45 -14.24 15.32 -30.16
C MET A 45 -13.95 14.00 -30.88
N LEU A 46 -14.47 12.88 -30.37
CA LEU A 46 -14.29 11.54 -30.94
C LEU A 46 -15.48 11.09 -31.80
N ARG A 47 -16.49 11.96 -32.00
CA ARG A 47 -17.71 11.60 -32.74
C ARG A 47 -17.41 11.26 -34.20
N ASP A 48 -16.52 12.04 -34.82
CA ASP A 48 -16.19 11.93 -36.24
C ASP A 48 -14.88 11.14 -36.46
N VAL A 49 -14.42 10.41 -35.44
CA VAL A 49 -13.18 9.64 -35.51
C VAL A 49 -13.37 8.45 -36.47
N SER A 50 -12.37 8.21 -37.30
CA SER A 50 -12.37 7.11 -38.26
C SER A 50 -12.48 5.76 -37.56
N ARG A 51 -12.94 4.72 -38.27
CA ARG A 51 -12.99 3.36 -37.71
C ARG A 51 -11.62 2.90 -37.17
N GLN A 52 -10.53 3.26 -37.84
CA GLN A 52 -9.18 2.93 -37.37
C GLN A 52 -8.81 3.67 -36.09
N GLY A 53 -9.20 4.95 -35.97
CA GLY A 53 -9.07 5.74 -34.75
C GLY A 53 -9.86 5.13 -33.59
N GLN A 54 -11.10 4.68 -33.84
CA GLN A 54 -11.93 3.99 -32.85
C GLN A 54 -11.24 2.72 -32.34
N LEU A 55 -10.75 1.86 -33.25
CA LEU A 55 -10.00 0.65 -32.88
C LEU A 55 -8.78 0.99 -32.02
N THR A 56 -8.02 2.02 -32.39
CA THR A 56 -6.85 2.46 -31.61
C THR A 56 -7.23 2.89 -30.18
N VAL A 57 -8.35 3.59 -30.02
CA VAL A 57 -8.85 4.00 -28.69
C VAL A 57 -9.36 2.78 -27.92
N TYR A 58 -10.08 1.86 -28.56
CA TYR A 58 -10.57 0.64 -27.92
C TYR A 58 -9.43 -0.25 -27.42
N ASP A 59 -8.35 -0.40 -28.20
CA ASP A 59 -7.17 -1.16 -27.77
C ASP A 59 -6.56 -0.55 -26.50
N ALA A 60 -6.51 0.78 -26.40
CA ALA A 60 -6.06 1.45 -25.19
C ALA A 60 -7.07 1.30 -24.02
N GLU A 61 -8.37 1.24 -24.30
CA GLU A 61 -9.40 1.03 -23.27
C GLU A 61 -9.29 -0.35 -22.61
N ASN A 62 -8.85 -1.37 -23.35
CA ASN A 62 -8.59 -2.70 -22.79
C ASN A 62 -7.55 -2.68 -21.67
N GLU A 63 -6.54 -1.82 -21.73
CA GLU A 63 -5.54 -1.67 -20.65
C GLU A 63 -6.18 -1.21 -19.32
N THR A 64 -7.26 -0.42 -19.38
CA THR A 64 -8.00 -0.04 -18.16
C THR A 64 -8.82 -1.19 -17.60
N VAL A 65 -9.35 -2.07 -18.45
CA VAL A 65 -10.03 -3.30 -18.00
C VAL A 65 -9.04 -4.20 -17.27
N ILE A 66 -7.87 -4.45 -17.85
CA ILE A 66 -6.79 -5.22 -17.21
C ILE A 66 -6.39 -4.60 -15.86
N ALA A 67 -6.27 -3.26 -15.80
CA ALA A 67 -5.93 -2.58 -14.56
C ALA A 67 -7.03 -2.66 -13.48
N LEU A 68 -8.31 -2.73 -13.88
CA LEU A 68 -9.43 -2.96 -12.97
C LEU A 68 -9.39 -4.38 -12.41
N ASP A 69 -9.22 -5.39 -13.25
CA ASP A 69 -9.13 -6.79 -12.82
C ASP A 69 -8.00 -6.97 -11.79
N GLN A 70 -6.83 -6.36 -12.05
CA GLN A 70 -5.70 -6.40 -11.11
C GLN A 70 -5.97 -5.68 -9.78
N LEU A 71 -6.84 -4.65 -9.79
CA LEU A 71 -7.25 -3.97 -8.56
C LEU A 71 -8.20 -4.86 -7.76
N ASP A 72 -9.18 -5.47 -8.41
CA ASP A 72 -10.14 -6.37 -7.78
C ASP A 72 -9.43 -7.58 -7.16
N GLU A 73 -8.48 -8.20 -7.88
CA GLU A 73 -7.62 -9.27 -7.36
C GLU A 73 -6.85 -8.84 -6.09
N ALA A 74 -6.33 -7.61 -6.07
CA ALA A 74 -5.61 -7.10 -4.91
C ALA A 74 -6.54 -6.83 -3.71
N GLU A 75 -7.76 -6.34 -3.96
CA GLU A 75 -8.76 -6.11 -2.92
C GLU A 75 -9.29 -7.43 -2.33
N ASP A 76 -9.48 -8.45 -3.14
CA ASP A 76 -9.83 -9.80 -2.70
C ASP A 76 -8.71 -10.41 -1.86
N ALA A 77 -7.45 -10.34 -2.31
CA ALA A 77 -6.29 -10.82 -1.54
C ALA A 77 -6.16 -10.12 -0.17
N LEU A 78 -6.43 -8.81 -0.10
CA LEU A 78 -6.48 -8.07 1.16
C LEU A 78 -7.63 -8.56 2.05
N ARG A 79 -8.80 -8.81 1.49
CA ARG A 79 -9.97 -9.33 2.22
C ARG A 79 -9.66 -10.68 2.85
N ASP A 80 -9.07 -11.59 2.08
CA ASP A 80 -8.66 -12.92 2.53
C ASP A 80 -7.60 -12.84 3.62
N THR A 81 -6.58 -12.00 3.44
CA THR A 81 -5.53 -11.79 4.46
C THR A 81 -6.11 -11.28 5.77
N ARG A 82 -7.06 -10.34 5.72
CA ARG A 82 -7.77 -9.85 6.91
C ARG A 82 -8.60 -10.95 7.58
N GLN A 83 -9.24 -11.82 6.81
CA GLN A 83 -9.96 -12.97 7.36
C GLN A 83 -9.01 -13.95 8.05
N GLN A 84 -7.89 -14.30 7.41
CA GLN A 84 -6.88 -15.17 8.00
C GLN A 84 -6.32 -14.58 9.29
N LEU A 85 -6.05 -13.27 9.34
CA LEU A 85 -5.57 -12.59 10.54
C LEU A 85 -6.58 -12.70 11.70
N ARG A 86 -7.88 -12.55 11.43
CA ARG A 86 -8.92 -12.76 12.46
C ARG A 86 -8.94 -14.21 12.97
N LEU A 87 -8.80 -15.19 12.09
CA LEU A 87 -8.75 -16.60 12.48
C LEU A 87 -7.48 -16.92 13.28
N ALA A 88 -6.34 -16.33 12.91
CA ALA A 88 -5.09 -16.46 13.62
C ALA A 88 -5.18 -15.91 15.05
N GLY A 89 -5.84 -14.76 15.25
CA GLY A 89 -6.11 -14.23 16.58
C GLY A 89 -6.87 -15.22 17.48
N ARG A 90 -7.90 -15.89 16.95
CA ARG A 90 -8.62 -16.95 17.69
C ARG A 90 -7.74 -18.16 18.03
N SER A 91 -6.71 -18.43 17.23
CA SER A 91 -5.75 -19.50 17.53
C SER A 91 -4.83 -19.13 18.69
N VAL A 92 -4.46 -17.86 18.84
CA VAL A 92 -3.76 -17.35 20.03
C VAL A 92 -4.62 -17.57 21.27
N ASP A 93 -5.87 -17.09 21.27
CA ASP A 93 -6.81 -17.25 22.40
C ASP A 93 -6.96 -18.73 22.82
N ARG A 94 -7.03 -19.65 21.85
CA ARG A 94 -7.15 -21.09 22.11
C ARG A 94 -5.86 -21.68 22.68
N ALA A 95 -4.70 -21.26 22.20
CA ALA A 95 -3.42 -21.71 22.71
C ALA A 95 -3.20 -21.23 24.16
N GLU A 96 -3.59 -19.99 24.46
CA GLU A 96 -3.59 -19.43 25.81
C GLU A 96 -4.51 -20.20 26.76
N ARG A 97 -5.75 -20.48 26.36
CA ARG A 97 -6.68 -21.30 27.18
C ARG A 97 -6.13 -22.70 27.49
N ARG A 98 -5.31 -23.26 26.60
CA ARG A 98 -4.64 -24.56 26.79
C ARG A 98 -3.33 -24.46 27.57
N ASN A 99 -2.88 -23.26 27.93
CA ASN A 99 -1.57 -23.00 28.55
C ASN A 99 -0.40 -23.65 27.80
N SER A 100 -0.49 -23.73 26.46
CA SER A 100 0.54 -24.35 25.63
C SER A 100 1.54 -23.30 25.18
N ALA A 101 2.66 -23.15 25.90
CA ALA A 101 3.70 -22.18 25.55
C ALA A 101 4.20 -22.33 24.08
N PRO A 102 4.47 -23.54 23.55
CA PRO A 102 4.84 -23.71 22.14
C PRO A 102 3.71 -23.32 21.17
N GLY A 103 2.45 -23.60 21.55
CA GLY A 103 1.28 -23.23 20.76
C GLY A 103 1.06 -21.72 20.68
N ILE A 104 1.24 -21.01 21.81
CA ILE A 104 1.15 -19.55 21.88
C ILE A 104 2.22 -18.93 20.98
N GLN A 105 3.48 -19.35 21.14
CA GLN A 105 4.59 -18.83 20.34
C GLN A 105 4.37 -19.03 18.84
N LEU A 106 3.84 -20.19 18.44
CA LEU A 106 3.56 -20.50 17.04
C LEU A 106 2.42 -19.65 16.48
N ALA A 107 1.33 -19.47 17.25
CA ALA A 107 0.18 -18.67 16.87
C ALA A 107 0.54 -17.18 16.76
N GLU A 108 1.31 -16.65 17.70
CA GLU A 108 1.81 -15.27 17.67
C GLU A 108 2.71 -15.03 16.45
N ALA A 109 3.61 -15.95 16.13
CA ALA A 109 4.46 -15.84 14.93
C ALA A 109 3.64 -15.86 13.64
N TRP A 110 2.52 -16.59 13.61
CA TRP A 110 1.60 -16.60 12.48
C TRP A 110 0.84 -15.27 12.34
N VAL A 111 0.39 -14.70 13.46
CA VAL A 111 -0.21 -13.36 13.50
C VAL A 111 0.79 -12.32 12.99
N ASP A 112 2.04 -12.34 13.49
CA ASP A 112 3.09 -11.40 13.09
C ASP A 112 3.37 -11.43 11.57
N TYR A 113 3.37 -12.62 10.98
CA TYR A 113 3.44 -12.80 9.53
C TYR A 113 2.23 -12.20 8.82
N LEU A 114 1.01 -12.55 9.24
CA LEU A 114 -0.22 -12.11 8.59
C LEU A 114 -0.45 -10.59 8.71
N GLU A 115 -0.01 -9.95 9.79
CA GLU A 115 0.00 -8.49 9.91
C GLU A 115 0.91 -7.86 8.85
N GLN A 116 2.11 -8.41 8.66
CA GLN A 116 3.02 -7.90 7.65
C GLN A 116 2.52 -8.18 6.22
N LEU A 117 1.82 -9.30 6.02
CA LEU A 117 1.16 -9.62 4.76
C LEU A 117 0.02 -8.65 4.48
N ARG A 118 -0.80 -8.32 5.50
CA ARG A 118 -1.86 -7.30 5.41
C ARG A 118 -1.28 -5.97 4.96
N ASP A 119 -0.22 -5.49 5.62
CA ASP A 119 0.40 -4.20 5.28
C ASP A 119 0.91 -4.19 3.83
N TRP A 120 1.47 -5.31 3.36
CA TRP A 120 1.85 -5.46 1.96
C TRP A 120 0.63 -5.45 1.02
N SER A 121 -0.44 -6.17 1.35
CA SER A 121 -1.67 -6.21 0.56
C SER A 121 -2.39 -4.86 0.49
N GLU A 122 -2.38 -4.06 1.57
CA GLU A 122 -2.94 -2.70 1.57
C GLU A 122 -2.18 -1.78 0.61
N GLU A 123 -0.84 -1.80 0.66
CA GLU A 123 0.01 -1.04 -0.25
C GLU A 123 -0.07 -1.55 -1.70
N GLN A 124 -0.35 -2.85 -1.88
CA GLN A 124 -0.62 -3.44 -3.19
C GLN A 124 -1.90 -2.86 -3.80
N VAL A 125 -2.99 -2.73 -3.03
CA VAL A 125 -4.24 -2.10 -3.49
C VAL A 125 -3.99 -0.66 -3.93
N GLU A 126 -3.26 0.12 -3.14
CA GLU A 126 -2.93 1.51 -3.49
C GLU A 126 -2.06 1.60 -4.76
N LEU A 127 -1.11 0.68 -4.94
CA LEU A 127 -0.33 0.59 -6.18
C LEU A 127 -1.23 0.26 -7.39
N ARG A 128 -2.19 -0.65 -7.24
CA ARG A 128 -3.12 -1.00 -8.33
C ARG A 128 -4.07 0.14 -8.68
N ARG A 129 -4.56 0.90 -7.69
CA ARG A 129 -5.31 2.14 -7.92
C ARG A 129 -4.49 3.17 -8.71
N LEU A 130 -3.20 3.30 -8.40
CA LEU A 130 -2.29 4.14 -9.18
C LEU A 130 -2.07 3.59 -10.61
N GLY A 131 -1.95 2.27 -10.77
CA GLY A 131 -1.88 1.61 -12.07
C GLY A 131 -3.10 1.88 -12.94
N LEU A 132 -4.30 1.85 -12.36
CA LEU A 132 -5.54 2.25 -13.04
C LEU A 132 -5.51 3.71 -13.51
N LEU A 133 -4.94 4.63 -12.71
CA LEU A 133 -4.77 6.02 -13.13
C LEU A 133 -3.75 6.18 -14.27
N VAL A 134 -2.68 5.38 -14.26
CA VAL A 134 -1.72 5.32 -15.37
C VAL A 134 -2.42 4.86 -16.65
N ALA A 135 -3.17 3.75 -16.60
CA ALA A 135 -3.90 3.22 -17.74
C ALA A 135 -4.90 4.23 -18.30
N ARG A 136 -5.67 4.91 -17.43
CA ARG A 136 -6.57 6.01 -17.84
C ARG A 136 -5.80 7.16 -18.50
N ALA A 137 -4.65 7.56 -17.95
CA ALA A 137 -3.84 8.61 -18.56
C ALA A 137 -3.28 8.21 -19.93
N ALA A 138 -2.95 6.93 -20.12
CA ALA A 138 -2.52 6.38 -21.41
C ALA A 138 -3.65 6.45 -22.44
N ILE A 139 -4.88 6.09 -22.06
CA ILE A 139 -6.07 6.25 -22.92
C ILE A 139 -6.27 7.70 -23.35
N GLU A 140 -6.20 8.64 -22.41
CA GLU A 140 -6.37 10.07 -22.72
C GLU A 140 -5.27 10.59 -23.64
N LEU A 141 -4.04 10.11 -23.49
CA LEU A 141 -2.96 10.38 -24.44
C LEU A 141 -3.26 9.78 -25.82
N THR A 142 -3.72 8.54 -25.91
CA THR A 142 -4.09 7.89 -27.17
C THR A 142 -5.22 8.64 -27.87
N LYS A 143 -6.28 9.02 -27.14
CA LYS A 143 -7.37 9.85 -27.67
C LYS A 143 -6.83 11.17 -28.24
N ALA A 144 -5.94 11.84 -27.52
CA ALA A 144 -5.32 13.08 -27.95
C ALA A 144 -4.53 12.90 -29.26
N GLN A 145 -3.76 11.81 -29.36
CA GLN A 145 -3.01 11.46 -30.57
C GLN A 145 -3.93 11.20 -31.76
N VAL A 146 -5.03 10.47 -31.55
CA VAL A 146 -6.01 10.18 -32.61
C VAL A 146 -6.68 11.46 -33.10
N VAL A 147 -7.13 12.33 -32.20
CA VAL A 147 -7.73 13.63 -32.53
C VAL A 147 -6.77 14.50 -33.35
N GLN A 148 -5.49 14.55 -32.95
CA GLN A 148 -4.47 15.32 -33.68
C GLN A 148 -4.14 14.69 -35.04
N ARG A 149 -3.99 13.36 -35.10
CA ARG A 149 -3.62 12.61 -36.32
C ARG A 149 -4.69 12.72 -37.41
N GLU A 150 -5.96 12.72 -37.03
CA GLU A 150 -7.09 12.77 -37.95
C GLU A 150 -7.59 14.20 -38.23
N ASP A 151 -6.85 15.22 -37.76
CA ASP A 151 -7.16 16.65 -37.91
C ASP A 151 -8.59 17.02 -37.50
N LEU A 152 -9.10 16.39 -36.43
CA LEU A 152 -10.46 16.64 -35.95
C LEU A 152 -10.59 18.05 -35.33
N PRO A 153 -11.79 18.63 -35.27
CA PRO A 153 -11.99 19.97 -34.74
C PRO A 153 -11.36 20.17 -33.35
N GLY A 154 -10.46 21.15 -33.24
CA GLY A 154 -9.68 21.45 -32.03
C GLY A 154 -8.39 20.61 -31.85
N GLY A 155 -8.06 19.72 -32.79
CA GLY A 155 -6.88 18.86 -32.71
C GLY A 155 -5.53 19.57 -32.89
N LYS A 156 -5.51 20.71 -33.60
CA LYS A 156 -4.29 21.55 -33.74
C LYS A 156 -3.93 22.28 -32.45
N ASP A 157 -4.93 22.60 -31.62
CA ASP A 157 -4.75 23.29 -30.34
C ASP A 157 -4.45 22.32 -29.19
N PHE A 158 -4.39 21.02 -29.47
CA PHE A 158 -4.13 20.02 -28.45
C PHE A 158 -2.68 20.06 -27.98
N ALA A 159 -2.48 20.41 -26.71
CA ALA A 159 -1.17 20.33 -26.07
C ALA A 159 -0.79 18.87 -25.78
N LEU A 160 -0.44 18.10 -26.83
CA LEU A 160 -0.05 16.69 -26.71
C LEU A 160 1.08 16.48 -25.68
N LYS A 161 1.96 17.48 -25.57
CA LYS A 161 3.04 17.52 -24.58
C LYS A 161 2.53 17.40 -23.13
N ASP A 162 1.37 17.98 -22.82
CA ASP A 162 0.81 17.97 -21.47
C ASP A 162 0.22 16.60 -21.12
N PHE A 163 -0.50 15.96 -22.06
CA PHE A 163 -0.97 14.58 -21.90
C PHE A 163 0.20 13.61 -21.71
N ARG A 164 1.26 13.76 -22.52
CA ARG A 164 2.48 12.94 -22.38
C ARG A 164 3.13 13.14 -21.02
N LYS A 165 3.33 14.39 -20.60
CA LYS A 165 3.92 14.72 -19.29
C LYS A 165 3.07 14.19 -18.14
N GLN A 166 1.74 14.24 -18.24
CA GLN A 166 0.84 13.65 -17.26
C GLN A 166 1.05 12.13 -17.15
N HIS A 167 1.06 11.42 -18.28
CA HIS A 167 1.28 9.97 -18.32
C HIS A 167 2.66 9.59 -17.76
N GLU A 168 3.73 10.23 -18.24
CA GLU A 168 5.12 9.98 -17.78
C GLU A 168 5.27 10.22 -16.26
N ARG A 169 4.67 11.29 -15.73
CA ARG A 169 4.70 11.59 -14.29
C ARG A 169 4.02 10.48 -13.47
N LEU A 170 2.87 9.99 -13.93
CA LEU A 170 2.14 8.92 -13.24
C LEU A 170 2.90 7.59 -13.34
N GLN A 171 3.44 7.27 -14.51
CA GLN A 171 4.27 6.09 -14.75
C GLN A 171 5.50 6.07 -13.84
N LEU A 172 6.22 7.19 -13.73
CA LEU A 172 7.38 7.32 -12.84
C LEU A 172 6.98 7.17 -11.36
N ARG A 173 5.80 7.65 -10.96
CA ARG A 173 5.28 7.43 -9.61
C ARG A 173 5.00 5.93 -9.39
N PHE A 174 4.33 5.28 -10.33
CA PHE A 174 3.99 3.85 -10.27
C PHE A 174 5.25 2.97 -10.14
N GLU A 175 6.29 3.25 -10.92
CA GLU A 175 7.56 2.53 -10.84
C GLU A 175 8.28 2.71 -9.49
N ARG A 176 8.22 3.92 -8.91
CA ARG A 176 8.78 4.18 -7.57
C ARG A 176 8.04 3.42 -6.49
N GLU A 177 6.71 3.45 -6.48
CA GLU A 177 5.90 2.71 -5.51
C GLU A 177 6.05 1.19 -5.69
N THR A 178 6.17 0.70 -6.94
CA THR A 178 6.48 -0.70 -7.21
C THR A 178 7.79 -1.15 -6.56
N LYS A 179 8.84 -0.33 -6.63
CA LYS A 179 10.12 -0.61 -5.97
C LYS A 179 9.97 -0.63 -4.45
N ARG A 180 9.24 0.33 -3.87
CA ARG A 180 8.96 0.38 -2.42
C ARG A 180 8.22 -0.88 -1.96
N LEU A 181 7.20 -1.31 -2.69
CA LEU A 181 6.37 -2.47 -2.38
C LEU A 181 7.18 -3.77 -2.31
N LYS A 182 8.21 -3.94 -3.15
CA LYS A 182 9.11 -5.11 -3.08
C LYS A 182 9.75 -5.27 -1.70
N SER A 183 10.11 -4.17 -1.03
CA SER A 183 10.68 -4.22 0.31
C SER A 183 9.67 -4.67 1.38
N LEU A 184 8.38 -4.33 1.22
CA LEU A 184 7.30 -4.81 2.09
C LEU A 184 7.08 -6.31 1.90
N ARG A 185 7.07 -6.78 0.64
CA ARG A 185 6.94 -8.20 0.33
C ARG A 185 8.07 -9.02 0.94
N GLU A 186 9.31 -8.52 0.86
CA GLU A 186 10.46 -9.20 1.45
C GLU A 186 10.38 -9.27 2.97
N ARG A 187 9.90 -8.22 3.64
CA ARG A 187 9.63 -8.26 5.10
C ARG A 187 8.58 -9.31 5.46
N ALA A 188 7.48 -9.40 4.70
CA ALA A 188 6.47 -10.43 4.89
C ALA A 188 7.07 -11.83 4.73
N ARG A 189 7.88 -12.03 3.68
CA ARG A 189 8.57 -13.30 3.41
C ARG A 189 9.50 -13.72 4.54
N GLN A 190 10.26 -12.79 5.12
CA GLN A 190 11.15 -13.09 6.24
C GLN A 190 10.37 -13.59 7.47
N LYS A 191 9.22 -12.98 7.78
CA LYS A 191 8.35 -13.45 8.87
C LYS A 191 7.73 -14.81 8.55
N GLU A 192 7.35 -15.05 7.30
CA GLU A 192 6.87 -16.36 6.83
C GLU A 192 7.91 -17.47 7.09
N LEU A 193 9.16 -17.22 6.71
CA LEU A 193 10.26 -18.18 6.90
C LEU A 193 10.51 -18.46 8.38
N ARG A 194 10.50 -17.43 9.23
CA ARG A 194 10.63 -17.58 10.69
C ARG A 194 9.50 -18.42 11.27
N TRP A 195 8.26 -18.18 10.83
CA TRP A 195 7.11 -18.99 11.24
C TRP A 195 7.27 -20.45 10.80
N TRP A 196 7.70 -20.73 9.57
CA TRP A 196 7.97 -22.08 9.08
C TRP A 196 9.08 -22.79 9.88
N GLU A 197 10.16 -22.09 10.22
CA GLU A 197 11.23 -22.61 11.08
C GLU A 197 10.73 -22.92 12.49
N LEU A 198 9.96 -22.02 13.09
CA LEU A 198 9.34 -22.25 14.39
C LEU A 198 8.41 -23.46 14.36
N ARG A 199 7.54 -23.55 13.35
CA ARG A 199 6.65 -24.69 13.14
C ARG A 199 7.43 -25.99 13.10
N ARG A 200 8.48 -26.06 12.28
CA ARG A 200 9.32 -27.27 12.17
C ARG A 200 9.91 -27.68 13.53
N ARG A 201 10.37 -26.72 14.33
CA ARG A 201 10.89 -26.99 15.68
C ARG A 201 9.82 -27.49 16.64
N VAL A 202 8.65 -26.85 16.68
CA VAL A 202 7.53 -27.26 17.55
C VAL A 202 7.07 -28.67 17.20
N VAL A 203 6.92 -28.98 15.91
CA VAL A 203 6.53 -30.32 15.43
C VAL A 203 7.58 -31.36 15.83
N ALA A 204 8.88 -31.06 15.65
CA ALA A 204 9.95 -31.98 16.03
C ALA A 204 10.01 -32.26 17.54
N GLN A 205 9.65 -31.28 18.38
CA GLN A 205 9.65 -31.42 19.85
C GLN A 205 8.42 -32.15 20.39
N THR A 206 7.25 -31.92 19.77
CA THR A 206 5.97 -32.39 20.32
C THR A 206 5.46 -33.65 19.63
N GLY A 207 5.97 -33.99 18.44
CA GLY A 207 5.39 -35.02 17.57
C GLY A 207 4.01 -34.65 17.02
N ASP A 208 3.55 -33.42 17.31
CA ASP A 208 2.22 -32.97 16.96
C ASP A 208 2.23 -32.22 15.63
N HIS A 209 1.70 -32.90 14.61
CA HIS A 209 1.59 -32.35 13.27
C HIS A 209 0.32 -31.51 13.05
N ASN A 210 -0.70 -31.67 13.91
CA ASN A 210 -2.07 -31.26 13.62
C ASN A 210 -2.66 -30.27 14.64
N THR A 211 -2.36 -30.40 15.94
CA THR A 211 -3.08 -29.68 17.01
C THR A 211 -2.61 -28.24 17.20
N ALA A 212 -1.47 -27.87 16.62
CA ALA A 212 -0.92 -26.52 16.74
C ALA A 212 -1.39 -25.54 15.64
N LEU A 213 -2.07 -26.00 14.57
CA LEU A 213 -2.23 -25.17 13.37
C LEU A 213 -3.58 -25.16 12.65
N TRP A 214 -4.54 -26.01 12.98
CA TRP A 214 -5.82 -26.00 12.27
C TRP A 214 -6.97 -25.44 13.12
N VAL A 215 -7.53 -24.35 12.60
CA VAL A 215 -8.86 -23.85 12.92
C VAL A 215 -9.80 -24.70 12.07
N ASP A 216 -10.45 -25.68 12.69
CA ASP A 216 -11.76 -26.14 12.20
C ASP A 216 -12.79 -25.02 12.44
#